data_AF-A0A0U1NSG4-F1
#
_entry.id   AF-A0A0U1NSG4-F1
#
_cell.length_a   1.000
_cell.length_b   1.000
_cell.length_c   1.000
_cell.angle_alpha   90.00
_cell.angle_beta   90.00
_cell.angle_gamma   90.00
#
_symmetry.space_group_name_H-M   'P 1'
#
loop_
_entity.id
_entity.type
_entity.pdbx_description
1 polymer ?
#
loop_
_entity_poly.entity_id
_entity_poly.type
_entity_poly.pdbx_seq_one_letter_code
_entity_poly.pdbx_strand_id
1 'polypeptide(L)'
;MFEVRKSLGMEKEKKKSRIDGKMLSWLAMLTALSVVGASIKIPAIVGSVALDVFPALLAAALFRGWAGALVGALGHLISALLAGFPLGPMHFLIATEMAVLVLMFGAVYKNNKKVAASTLFILGNAFVAPFPFIFLMNIGFYWAIVPSLFIGSILNTVIALIVIPRLSAVGKIVGNTEVKQ
;
A
#
# COMPACT_ATOMS: atom_id res chain seq x y z
N MET A 1 26.80 27.88 -34.56
CA MET A 1 27.07 26.96 -33.43
C MET A 1 25.83 26.61 -32.59
N PHE A 2 24.62 27.09 -32.96
CA PHE A 2 23.38 26.87 -32.19
C PHE A 2 22.46 25.77 -32.78
N GLU A 3 22.65 25.40 -34.04
CA GLU A 3 21.77 24.43 -34.73
C GLU A 3 22.17 22.95 -34.58
N VAL A 4 23.36 22.66 -34.02
CA VAL A 4 23.86 21.27 -33.90
C VAL A 4 23.29 20.54 -32.67
N ARG A 5 22.72 21.27 -31.69
CA ARG A 5 22.20 20.65 -30.45
C ARG A 5 20.80 20.04 -30.59
N LYS A 6 20.10 20.24 -31.70
CA LYS A 6 18.73 19.72 -31.89
C LYS A 6 18.69 18.25 -32.34
N SER A 7 19.82 17.65 -32.74
CA SER A 7 19.86 16.25 -33.24
C SER A 7 20.25 15.21 -32.17
N LEU A 8 20.45 15.58 -30.92
CA LEU A 8 20.78 14.64 -29.83
C LEU A 8 19.58 14.50 -28.91
N GLY A 9 18.66 13.63 -29.32
CA GLY A 9 17.41 13.33 -28.62
C GLY A 9 17.61 12.83 -27.20
N MET A 10 17.63 13.74 -26.24
CA MET A 10 17.42 13.46 -24.83
C MET A 10 16.70 14.61 -24.12
N GLU A 11 15.45 14.83 -24.50
CA GLU A 11 14.47 15.31 -23.51
C GLU A 11 13.40 14.23 -23.45
N LYS A 12 13.60 13.23 -22.58
CA LYS A 12 12.49 12.38 -22.14
C LYS A 12 11.54 13.32 -21.41
N GLU A 13 10.56 13.88 -22.11
CA GLU A 13 9.41 14.49 -21.47
C GLU A 13 8.93 13.48 -20.40
N LYS A 14 9.05 13.86 -19.13
CA LYS A 14 8.43 13.10 -18.04
C LYS A 14 6.93 13.16 -18.31
N LYS A 15 6.39 12.20 -19.05
CA LYS A 15 4.97 12.08 -19.39
C LYS A 15 4.18 12.20 -18.09
N LYS A 16 3.63 13.40 -17.85
CA LYS A 16 2.93 13.76 -16.61
C LYS A 16 1.83 12.73 -16.41
N SER A 17 1.79 12.11 -15.23
CA SER A 17 0.80 11.08 -14.92
C SER A 17 -0.59 11.71 -14.96
N ARG A 18 -1.31 11.53 -16.07
CA ARG A 18 -2.74 11.80 -16.11
C ARG A 18 -3.43 10.62 -15.44
N ILE A 19 -4.18 10.90 -14.38
CA ILE A 19 -5.20 9.96 -13.91
C ILE A 19 -6.24 9.93 -15.02
N ASP A 20 -6.27 8.84 -15.80
CA ASP A 20 -7.30 8.60 -16.78
C ASP A 20 -8.46 7.80 -16.16
N GLY A 21 -9.55 7.64 -16.90
CA GLY A 21 -10.72 6.91 -16.40
C GLY A 21 -10.41 5.47 -16.00
N LYS A 22 -9.46 4.81 -16.67
CA LYS A 22 -9.08 3.42 -16.34
C LYS A 22 -8.37 3.36 -14.99
N MET A 23 -7.38 4.23 -14.78
CA MET A 23 -6.66 4.33 -13.51
C MET A 23 -7.63 4.64 -12.36
N LEU A 24 -8.55 5.59 -12.56
CA LEU A 24 -9.53 5.95 -11.55
C LEU A 24 -10.43 4.76 -11.18
N SER A 25 -10.93 4.01 -12.17
CA SER A 25 -11.75 2.82 -11.92
C SER A 25 -10.98 1.76 -11.12
N TRP A 26 -9.70 1.52 -11.43
CA TRP A 26 -8.89 0.57 -10.67
C TRP A 26 -8.61 1.03 -9.24
N LEU A 27 -8.34 2.32 -9.04
CA LEU A 27 -8.18 2.89 -7.69
C LEU A 27 -9.46 2.72 -6.87
N ALA A 28 -10.63 3.00 -7.46
CA ALA A 28 -11.92 2.82 -6.80
C ALA A 28 -12.18 1.35 -6.46
N MET A 29 -11.97 0.43 -7.42
CA MET A 29 -12.15 -1.01 -7.21
C MET A 29 -11.21 -1.57 -6.13
N LEU A 30 -9.93 -1.19 -6.14
CA LEU A 30 -8.98 -1.67 -5.14
C LEU A 30 -9.24 -1.08 -3.75
N THR A 31 -9.72 0.17 -3.69
CA THR A 31 -10.18 0.78 -2.44
C THR A 31 -11.41 0.03 -1.91
N ALA A 32 -12.39 -0.27 -2.75
CA ALA A 32 -13.55 -1.08 -2.37
C ALA A 32 -13.13 -2.49 -1.90
N LEU A 33 -12.18 -3.12 -2.59
CA LEU A 33 -11.64 -4.42 -2.20
C LEU A 33 -10.93 -4.36 -0.84
N SER A 34 -10.22 -3.27 -0.54
CA SER A 34 -9.61 -3.02 0.77
C SER A 34 -10.69 -2.93 1.86
N VAL A 35 -11.77 -2.21 1.62
CA VAL A 35 -12.89 -2.09 2.57
C VAL A 35 -13.59 -3.44 2.81
N VAL A 36 -13.83 -4.21 1.74
CA VAL A 36 -14.41 -5.56 1.86
C VAL A 36 -13.44 -6.50 2.59
N GLY A 37 -12.15 -6.46 2.26
CA GLY A 37 -11.11 -7.22 2.94
C GLY A 37 -10.99 -6.90 4.42
N ALA A 38 -11.22 -5.63 4.81
CA ALA A 38 -11.28 -5.21 6.21
C ALA A 38 -12.44 -5.86 6.99
N SER A 39 -13.53 -6.17 6.30
CA SER A 39 -14.70 -6.84 6.90
C SER A 39 -14.43 -8.34 7.15
N ILE A 40 -13.44 -8.92 6.47
CA ILE A 40 -13.01 -10.30 6.69
C ILE A 40 -12.05 -10.32 7.88
N LYS A 41 -12.61 -10.57 9.07
CA LYS A 41 -11.85 -10.62 10.32
C LYS A 41 -11.33 -12.03 10.57
N ILE A 42 -10.03 -12.23 10.39
CA ILE A 42 -9.37 -13.49 10.72
C ILE A 42 -9.00 -13.45 12.21
N PRO A 43 -9.40 -14.46 13.03
CA PRO A 43 -9.05 -14.49 14.44
C PRO A 43 -7.53 -14.43 14.65
N ALA A 44 -7.08 -13.56 15.56
CA ALA A 44 -5.67 -13.39 15.90
C ALA A 44 -5.48 -13.46 17.42
N ILE A 45 -4.22 -13.50 17.86
CA ILE A 45 -3.87 -13.60 19.30
C ILE A 45 -4.50 -12.44 20.09
N VAL A 46 -4.52 -11.23 19.53
CA VAL A 46 -5.22 -10.08 20.11
C VAL A 46 -6.14 -9.44 19.07
N GLY A 47 -7.46 -9.57 19.25
CA GLY A 47 -8.43 -9.05 18.29
C GLY A 47 -8.47 -9.85 16.98
N SER A 48 -8.49 -9.16 15.84
CA SER A 48 -8.59 -9.79 14.51
C SER A 48 -7.66 -9.13 13.51
N VAL A 49 -7.17 -9.91 12.56
CA VAL A 49 -6.47 -9.41 11.38
C VAL A 49 -7.48 -9.05 10.29
N ALA A 50 -7.30 -7.85 9.72
CA ALA A 50 -7.99 -7.38 8.53
C ALA A 50 -7.15 -7.62 7.27
N LEU A 51 -7.81 -7.90 6.14
CA LEU A 51 -7.18 -8.03 4.83
C LEU A 51 -7.32 -6.74 4.01
N ASP A 52 -7.15 -5.59 4.66
CA ASP A 52 -7.38 -4.27 4.08
C ASP A 52 -6.20 -3.74 3.27
N VAL A 53 -4.99 -4.25 3.52
CA VAL A 53 -3.74 -3.71 2.96
C VAL A 53 -3.30 -4.35 1.65
N PHE A 54 -3.59 -5.64 1.43
CA PHE A 54 -3.10 -6.32 0.24
C PHE A 54 -3.53 -5.65 -1.09
N PRO A 55 -4.73 -5.02 -1.21
CA PRO A 55 -5.10 -4.28 -2.43
C PRO A 55 -4.25 -3.04 -2.64
N ALA A 56 -3.79 -2.40 -1.56
CA ALA A 56 -2.88 -1.26 -1.60
C ALA A 56 -1.48 -1.67 -2.05
N LEU A 57 -0.96 -2.80 -1.55
CA LEU A 57 0.31 -3.37 -2.00
C LEU A 57 0.25 -3.79 -3.48
N LEU A 58 -0.88 -4.35 -3.91
CA LEU A 58 -1.15 -4.70 -5.31
C LEU A 58 -1.10 -3.45 -6.20
N ALA A 59 -1.80 -2.37 -5.82
CA ALA A 59 -1.79 -1.09 -6.54
C ALA A 59 -0.37 -0.48 -6.61
N ALA A 60 0.39 -0.53 -5.51
CA ALA A 60 1.76 -0.03 -5.45
C ALA A 60 2.69 -0.77 -6.42
N ALA A 61 2.56 -2.11 -6.47
CA ALA A 61 3.37 -2.97 -7.32
C ALA A 61 2.99 -2.89 -8.80
N LEU A 62 1.69 -2.98 -9.12
CA LEU A 62 1.19 -3.03 -10.50
C LEU A 62 1.18 -1.66 -11.19
N PHE A 63 0.88 -0.59 -10.44
CA PHE A 63 0.70 0.75 -11.00
C PHE A 63 1.84 1.67 -10.59
N ARG A 64 1.71 2.41 -9.50
CA ARG A 64 2.71 3.36 -8.97
C ARG A 64 2.58 3.41 -7.46
N GLY A 65 3.67 3.76 -6.77
CA GLY A 65 3.66 3.87 -5.30
C GLY A 65 2.51 4.76 -4.79
N TRP A 66 2.27 5.92 -5.44
CA TRP A 66 1.18 6.83 -5.04
C TRP A 66 -0.21 6.21 -5.18
N ALA A 67 -0.42 5.34 -6.17
CA ALA A 67 -1.69 4.65 -6.37
C ALA A 67 -1.97 3.70 -5.20
N GLY A 68 -0.95 2.95 -4.78
CA GLY A 68 -1.04 2.12 -3.58
C GLY A 68 -1.22 2.94 -2.30
N ALA A 69 -0.51 4.06 -2.17
CA ALA A 69 -0.65 4.97 -1.03
C ALA A 69 -2.10 5.44 -0.85
N LEU A 70 -2.72 5.86 -1.97
CA LEU A 70 -4.10 6.33 -1.98
C LEU A 70 -5.09 5.22 -1.63
N VAL A 71 -4.93 4.04 -2.24
CA VAL A 71 -5.77 2.87 -1.93
C VAL A 71 -5.64 2.47 -0.45
N GLY A 72 -4.42 2.47 0.10
CA GLY A 72 -4.18 2.13 1.50
C GLY A 72 -4.78 3.15 2.47
N ALA A 73 -4.56 4.44 2.23
CA ALA A 73 -5.12 5.50 3.07
C ALA A 73 -6.65 5.52 3.04
N LEU A 74 -7.25 5.54 1.85
CA LEU A 74 -8.70 5.59 1.70
C LEU A 74 -9.36 4.31 2.18
N GLY A 75 -8.79 3.16 1.85
CA GLY A 75 -9.28 1.85 2.29
C GLY A 75 -9.31 1.76 3.82
N HIS A 76 -8.24 2.20 4.49
CA HIS A 76 -8.17 2.24 5.94
C HIS A 76 -9.17 3.23 6.56
N LEU A 77 -9.27 4.45 6.02
CA LEU A 77 -10.20 5.45 6.55
C LEU A 77 -11.66 5.04 6.38
N ILE A 78 -12.03 4.49 5.22
CA ILE A 78 -13.41 4.05 4.96
C ILE A 78 -13.74 2.82 5.81
N SER A 79 -12.83 1.84 5.91
CA SER A 79 -13.08 0.67 6.77
C SER A 79 -13.17 1.04 8.24
N ALA A 80 -12.31 1.94 8.72
CA ALA A 80 -12.39 2.52 10.05
C ALA A 80 -13.71 3.27 10.29
N LEU A 81 -14.19 4.03 9.30
CA LEU A 81 -15.49 4.70 9.34
C LEU A 81 -16.63 3.71 9.54
N LEU A 82 -16.66 2.66 8.74
CA LEU A 82 -17.69 1.62 8.82
C LEU A 82 -17.62 0.80 10.11
N ALA A 83 -16.43 0.69 10.71
CA ALA A 83 -16.24 0.06 12.02
C ALA A 83 -16.55 0.99 13.21
N GLY A 84 -16.94 2.24 12.95
CA GLY A 84 -17.31 3.22 13.99
C GLY A 84 -16.14 4.00 14.59
N PHE A 85 -15.00 4.10 13.89
CA PHE A 85 -13.81 4.85 14.34
C PHE A 85 -13.35 4.48 15.77
N PRO A 86 -12.97 3.22 16.04
CA PRO A 86 -12.65 2.75 17.40
C PRO A 86 -11.51 3.52 18.09
N LEU A 87 -10.53 4.04 17.33
CA LEU A 87 -9.46 4.90 17.85
C LEU A 87 -9.69 6.39 17.56
N GLY A 88 -10.88 6.77 17.07
CA GLY A 88 -11.21 8.14 16.73
C GLY A 88 -10.25 8.75 15.71
N PRO A 89 -9.87 10.04 15.85
CA PRO A 89 -9.03 10.75 14.89
C PRO A 89 -7.65 10.10 14.62
N MET A 90 -7.20 9.19 15.47
CA MET A 90 -5.95 8.45 15.27
C MET A 90 -5.90 7.67 13.95
N HIS A 91 -7.05 7.31 13.37
CA HIS A 91 -7.06 6.63 12.07
C HIS A 91 -6.54 7.50 10.91
N PHE A 92 -6.51 8.82 11.04
CA PHE A 92 -5.82 9.69 10.08
C PHE A 92 -4.30 9.54 10.15
N LEU A 93 -3.74 9.37 11.36
CA LEU A 93 -2.32 9.07 11.54
C LEU A 93 -2.01 7.69 10.94
N ILE A 94 -2.79 6.66 11.28
CA ILE A 94 -2.59 5.29 10.77
C ILE A 94 -2.72 5.23 9.25
N ALA A 95 -3.69 5.93 8.67
CA ALA A 95 -3.85 6.02 7.23
C ALA A 95 -2.62 6.67 6.55
N THR A 96 -2.01 7.65 7.20
CA THR A 96 -0.78 8.29 6.73
C THR A 96 0.42 7.35 6.83
N GLU A 97 0.59 6.66 7.97
CA GLU A 97 1.62 5.63 8.15
C GLU A 97 1.49 4.53 7.10
N MET A 98 0.26 4.06 6.86
CA MET A 98 -0.05 3.06 5.85
C MET A 98 0.32 3.54 4.45
N ALA A 99 -0.05 4.77 4.09
CA ALA A 99 0.30 5.36 2.81
C ALA A 99 1.82 5.40 2.60
N VAL A 100 2.58 5.81 3.62
CA VAL A 100 4.04 5.87 3.59
C VAL A 100 4.67 4.48 3.43
N LEU A 101 4.21 3.50 4.21
CA LEU A 101 4.72 2.13 4.13
C LEU A 101 4.43 1.49 2.77
N VAL A 102 3.23 1.69 2.22
CA VAL A 102 2.86 1.19 0.89
C VAL A 102 3.66 1.90 -0.22
N LEU A 103 3.93 3.21 -0.08
CA LEU A 103 4.83 3.94 -0.98
C LEU A 103 6.23 3.34 -1.00
N MET A 104 6.80 3.10 0.18
CA MET A 104 8.13 2.51 0.34
C MET A 104 8.17 1.08 -0.21
N PHE A 105 7.14 0.27 0.07
CA PHE A 105 6.99 -1.06 -0.51
C PHE A 105 7.02 -1.01 -2.03
N GLY A 106 6.19 -0.17 -2.65
CA GLY A 106 6.13 -0.03 -4.11
C GLY A 106 7.46 0.42 -4.72
N ALA A 107 8.16 1.36 -4.06
CA ALA A 107 9.46 1.84 -4.51
C ALA A 107 10.53 0.73 -4.51
N VAL A 108 10.59 -0.10 -3.46
CA VAL A 108 11.55 -1.20 -3.36
C VAL A 108 11.16 -2.38 -4.25
N TYR A 109 9.88 -2.72 -4.30
CA TYR A 109 9.35 -3.86 -5.07
C TYR A 109 9.66 -3.72 -6.57
N LYS A 110 9.48 -2.51 -7.12
CA LYS A 110 9.74 -2.21 -8.53
C LYS A 110 11.21 -2.30 -8.95
N ASN A 111 12.13 -2.33 -7.99
CA ASN A 111 13.54 -2.58 -8.23
C ASN A 111 13.88 -4.09 -8.20
N ASN A 112 12.89 -4.96 -8.41
CA ASN A 112 13.00 -6.43 -8.32
C ASN A 112 13.42 -6.97 -6.94
N LYS A 113 13.36 -6.15 -5.89
CA LYS A 113 13.74 -6.53 -4.52
C LYS A 113 12.51 -6.99 -3.73
N LYS A 114 11.83 -8.03 -4.20
CA LYS A 114 10.56 -8.53 -3.63
C LYS A 114 10.68 -8.87 -2.14
N VAL A 115 11.74 -9.58 -1.75
CA VAL A 115 12.02 -9.93 -0.35
C VAL A 115 12.23 -8.68 0.50
N ALA A 116 13.11 -7.76 0.08
CA ALA A 116 13.38 -6.54 0.83
C ALA A 116 12.14 -5.65 0.97
N ALA A 117 11.31 -5.54 -0.08
CA ALA A 117 10.04 -4.80 -0.01
C ALA A 117 9.09 -5.43 1.02
N SER A 118 8.98 -6.76 1.00
CA SER A 118 8.11 -7.52 1.90
C SER A 118 8.58 -7.39 3.36
N THR A 119 9.87 -7.56 3.61
CA THR A 119 10.46 -7.38 4.94
C THR A 119 10.27 -5.95 5.44
N LEU A 120 10.52 -4.95 4.59
CA LEU A 120 10.31 -3.55 4.93
C LEU A 120 8.86 -3.30 5.34
N PHE A 121 7.90 -3.78 4.56
CA PHE A 121 6.49 -3.57 4.86
C PHE A 121 6.07 -4.30 6.14
N ILE A 122 6.44 -5.57 6.30
CA ILE A 122 6.08 -6.38 7.48
C ILE A 122 6.65 -5.78 8.76
N LEU A 123 7.95 -5.48 8.78
CA LEU A 123 8.58 -4.92 9.97
C LEU A 123 8.14 -3.47 10.23
N GLY A 124 7.99 -2.68 9.16
CA GLY A 124 7.49 -1.33 9.24
C GLY A 124 6.08 -1.27 9.82
N ASN A 125 5.17 -2.09 9.32
CA ASN A 125 3.78 -2.10 9.78
C ASN A 125 3.62 -2.73 11.17
N ALA A 126 4.41 -3.75 11.50
CA ALA A 126 4.29 -4.44 12.78
C ALA A 126 4.95 -3.70 13.96
N PHE A 127 6.08 -3.04 13.74
CA PHE A 127 6.89 -2.45 14.82
C PHE A 127 7.03 -0.93 14.72
N VAL A 128 7.16 -0.39 13.50
CA VAL A 128 7.42 1.05 13.31
C VAL A 128 6.13 1.86 13.34
N ALA A 129 5.09 1.42 12.62
CA ALA A 129 3.78 2.08 12.59
C ALA A 129 3.14 2.24 13.99
N PRO A 130 3.13 1.22 14.87
CA PRO A 130 2.55 1.41 16.21
C PRO A 130 3.43 2.23 17.16
N PHE A 131 4.67 2.61 16.78
CA PHE A 131 5.61 3.28 17.68
C PHE A 131 5.08 4.61 18.25
N PRO A 132 4.44 5.51 17.48
CA PRO A 132 3.86 6.75 18.04
C PRO A 132 2.79 6.49 19.11
N PHE A 133 2.12 5.34 19.07
CA PHE A 133 1.10 4.98 20.05
C PHE A 133 1.66 4.64 21.44
N ILE A 134 2.97 4.45 21.58
CA ILE A 134 3.62 4.37 22.89
C ILE A 134 3.42 5.69 23.66
N PHE A 135 3.55 6.83 22.97
CA PHE A 135 3.43 8.16 23.56
C PHE A 135 1.97 8.64 23.64
N LEU A 136 1.17 8.27 22.64
CA LEU A 136 -0.23 8.70 22.55
C LEU A 136 -1.19 7.85 23.40
N MET A 137 -0.82 6.60 23.70
CA MET A 137 -1.60 5.69 24.52
C MET A 137 -0.78 5.16 25.70
N ASN A 138 0.01 4.10 25.50
CA ASN A 138 0.94 3.54 26.48
C ASN A 138 1.71 2.36 25.88
N ILE A 139 2.76 1.92 26.58
CA ILE A 139 3.57 0.76 26.18
C ILE A 139 2.80 -0.57 26.18
N GLY A 140 1.77 -0.71 27.02
CA GLY A 140 0.91 -1.90 27.07
C GLY A 140 0.10 -2.06 25.79
N PHE A 141 -0.46 -0.95 25.27
CA PHE A 141 -1.15 -0.92 23.99
C PHE A 141 -0.24 -1.36 22.84
N TYR A 142 0.99 -0.83 22.78
CA TYR A 142 1.98 -1.22 21.78
C TYR A 142 2.20 -2.75 21.76
N TRP A 143 2.53 -3.34 22.90
CA TRP A 143 2.76 -4.78 22.97
C TRP A 143 1.50 -5.63 22.74
N ALA A 144 0.32 -5.10 23.04
CA ALA A 144 -0.94 -5.77 22.75
C ALA A 144 -1.22 -5.86 21.24
N ILE A 145 -0.92 -4.82 20.46
CA ILE A 145 -1.27 -4.78 19.03
C ILE A 145 -0.20 -5.38 18.11
N VAL A 146 1.08 -5.35 18.50
CA VAL A 146 2.22 -5.83 17.68
C VAL A 146 2.03 -7.26 17.16
N PRO A 147 1.62 -8.27 17.95
CA PRO A 147 1.43 -9.63 17.45
C PRO A 147 0.40 -9.70 16.31
N SER A 148 -0.71 -8.98 16.45
CA SER A 148 -1.78 -8.95 15.46
C SER A 148 -1.39 -8.19 14.22
N LEU A 149 -0.68 -7.06 14.35
CA LEU A 149 -0.12 -6.34 13.21
C LEU A 149 0.92 -7.18 12.47
N PHE A 150 1.74 -7.95 13.17
CA PHE A 150 2.73 -8.82 12.56
C PHE A 150 2.08 -9.92 11.70
N ILE A 151 1.13 -10.67 12.28
CA ILE A 151 0.38 -11.71 11.55
C ILE A 151 -0.37 -11.10 10.37
N GLY A 152 -1.03 -9.96 10.59
CA GLY A 152 -1.79 -9.28 9.54
C GLY A 152 -0.93 -8.78 8.40
N SER A 153 0.25 -8.25 8.71
CA SER A 153 1.20 -7.81 7.69
C SER A 153 1.71 -8.97 6.85
N ILE A 154 2.00 -10.12 7.48
CA ILE A 154 2.42 -11.34 6.76
C ILE A 154 1.31 -11.78 5.81
N LEU A 155 0.08 -11.95 6.30
CA LEU A 155 -1.04 -12.43 5.48
C LEU A 155 -1.31 -11.50 4.30
N ASN A 156 -1.41 -10.19 4.54
CA ASN A 156 -1.63 -9.22 3.47
C ASN A 156 -0.49 -9.22 2.44
N THR A 157 0.76 -9.29 2.89
CA THR A 157 1.93 -9.30 2.01
C THR A 157 1.98 -10.58 1.17
N VAL A 158 1.76 -11.74 1.79
CA VAL A 158 1.74 -13.04 1.09
C VAL A 158 0.66 -13.07 0.02
N ILE A 159 -0.57 -12.64 0.37
CA ILE A 159 -1.68 -12.56 -0.60
C ILE A 159 -1.30 -11.63 -1.76
N ALA A 160 -0.74 -10.45 -1.47
CA ALA A 160 -0.30 -9.52 -2.50
C ALA A 160 0.75 -10.15 -3.44
N LEU A 161 1.80 -10.79 -2.89
CA LEU A 161 2.85 -11.44 -3.68
C LEU A 161 2.32 -12.57 -4.56
N ILE A 162 1.30 -13.30 -4.10
CA ILE A 162 0.64 -14.36 -4.86
C ILE A 162 -0.20 -13.78 -6.01
N VAL A 163 -0.86 -12.64 -5.80
CA VAL A 163 -1.79 -12.03 -6.77
C VAL A 163 -1.07 -11.16 -7.80
N ILE A 164 -0.05 -10.40 -7.42
CA ILE A 164 0.72 -9.51 -8.31
C ILE A 164 1.15 -10.16 -9.63
N PRO A 165 1.81 -11.34 -9.66
CA PRO A 165 2.26 -11.93 -10.92
C PRO A 165 1.10 -12.28 -11.85
N ARG A 166 -0.04 -12.72 -11.29
CA ARG A 166 -1.25 -13.08 -12.04
C ARG A 166 -1.94 -11.87 -12.69
N LEU A 167 -1.75 -10.68 -12.13
CA LEU A 167 -2.32 -9.43 -12.62
C LEU A 167 -1.30 -8.51 -13.30
N SER A 168 -0.10 -9.01 -13.60
CA SER A 168 0.97 -8.24 -14.24
C SER A 168 0.58 -7.62 -15.59
N ALA A 169 -0.29 -8.30 -16.36
CA ALA A 169 -0.83 -7.77 -17.62
C ALA A 169 -1.67 -6.50 -17.41
N VAL A 170 -2.46 -6.45 -16.32
CA VAL A 170 -3.26 -5.27 -15.96
C VAL A 170 -2.36 -4.09 -15.65
N GLY A 171 -1.26 -4.30 -14.92
CA GLY A 171 -0.26 -3.27 -14.62
C GLY A 171 0.34 -2.63 -15.87
N LYS A 172 0.59 -3.43 -16.93
CA LYS A 172 1.10 -2.92 -18.21
C LYS A 172 0.06 -2.06 -18.94
N ILE A 173 -1.20 -2.49 -18.96
CA ILE A 173 -2.31 -1.81 -19.65
C ILE A 173 -2.67 -0.49 -18.97
N VAL A 174 -2.68 -0.46 -17.64
CA VAL A 174 -3.26 0.66 -16.86
C VAL A 174 -2.17 1.55 -16.26
N GLY A 175 -1.09 0.97 -15.73
CA GLY A 175 0.01 1.73 -15.14
C GLY A 175 0.90 2.42 -16.18
N ASN A 176 0.83 1.97 -17.44
CA ASN A 176 1.81 2.27 -18.49
C ASN A 176 3.25 2.10 -17.95
N THR A 177 3.43 1.07 -17.11
CA THR A 177 4.65 0.74 -16.41
C THR A 177 5.12 -0.62 -16.87
N GLU A 178 6.39 -0.73 -17.25
CA GLU A 178 7.03 -2.03 -17.38
C GLU A 178 7.11 -2.66 -15.99
N VAL A 179 6.21 -3.60 -15.71
CA VAL A 179 6.37 -4.51 -14.59
C VAL A 179 7.53 -5.43 -14.97
N LYS A 180 8.75 -5.11 -14.52
CA LYS A 180 9.88 -6.03 -14.60
C LYS A 180 9.54 -7.22 -13.68
N GLN A 181 9.37 -8.40 -14.29
CA GLN A 181 8.97 -9.63 -13.59
C GLN A 181 10.16 -10.30 -12.94
#